data_AF-A0A7I9W3T1-F1
#
_entry.id   AF-A0A7I9W3T1-F1
#
_cell.length_a   1.000
_cell.length_b   1.000
_cell.length_c   1.000
_cell.angle_alpha   90.00
_cell.angle_beta   90.00
_cell.angle_gamma   90.00
#
_symmetry.space_group_name_H-M   'P 1'
#
loop_
_entity.id
_entity.type
_entity.pdbx_description
1 polymer ?
#
loop_
_entity_poly.entity_id
_entity_poly.type
_entity_poly.pdbx_seq_one_letter_code
_entity_poly.pdbx_strand_id
1 'polypeptide(L)'
;MQNRVLSPPYSRAMGSIKVDAEHLFSLGAVCQQEAGALSTGRPEPPAGPIFQATTGAVSDVSAMASRAENLISVRLRTTGHAVVKAATRLVMSDDGSRDRMEAVGAEATAI
;
A
#
# COMPACT_ATOMS: atom_id res chain seq x y z
N MET A 1 -42.56 27.68 27.19
CA MET A 1 -41.80 27.40 25.97
C MET A 1 -40.61 28.34 25.91
N GLN A 2 -39.40 27.86 26.28
CA GLN A 2 -38.14 28.56 26.03
C GLN A 2 -37.11 27.51 25.60
N ASN A 3 -36.57 27.71 24.40
CA ASN A 3 -35.68 26.78 23.68
C ASN A 3 -34.38 26.54 24.45
N ARG A 4 -34.16 25.29 24.90
CA ARG A 4 -32.81 24.79 25.20
C ARG A 4 -32.06 24.68 23.87
N VAL A 5 -31.08 25.55 23.65
CA VAL A 5 -30.05 25.32 22.64
C VAL A 5 -29.27 24.10 23.09
N LEU A 6 -29.55 22.95 22.48
CA LEU A 6 -28.75 21.75 22.62
C LEU A 6 -27.43 22.02 21.90
N SER A 7 -26.37 22.29 22.66
CA SER A 7 -25.01 22.25 22.13
C SER A 7 -24.78 20.88 21.49
N PRO A 8 -24.29 20.79 20.25
CA PRO A 8 -23.99 19.51 19.67
C PRO A 8 -22.86 18.85 20.48
N PRO A 9 -23.03 17.60 20.96
CA PRO A 9 -21.89 16.79 21.33
C PRO A 9 -21.18 16.43 20.03
N TYR A 10 -19.88 16.11 20.09
CA TYR A 10 -19.06 15.70 18.93
C TYR A 10 -18.50 16.85 18.09
N SER A 11 -17.60 17.62 18.68
CA SER A 11 -16.37 17.92 17.95
C SER A 11 -15.19 17.67 18.87
N ARG A 12 -15.01 16.38 19.21
CA ARG A 12 -13.70 15.92 19.65
C ARG A 12 -12.85 16.08 18.40
N ALA A 13 -12.01 17.11 18.35
CA ALA A 13 -11.03 17.25 17.30
C ALA A 13 -10.35 15.89 17.13
N MET A 14 -10.63 15.21 16.03
CA MET A 14 -9.89 14.03 15.62
C MET A 14 -8.45 14.50 15.58
N GLY A 15 -7.64 14.11 16.57
CA GLY A 15 -6.24 14.49 16.63
C GLY A 15 -5.65 14.21 15.26
N SER A 16 -5.05 15.22 14.64
CA SER A 16 -4.59 15.12 13.26
C SER A 16 -3.70 13.88 13.15
N ILE A 17 -4.16 12.91 12.35
CA ILE A 17 -3.35 11.74 12.04
C ILE A 17 -2.24 12.28 11.16
N LYS A 18 -1.03 12.44 11.72
CA LYS A 18 0.14 12.79 10.94
C LYS A 18 0.43 11.63 10.00
N VAL A 19 0.20 11.85 8.71
CA VAL A 19 0.48 10.87 7.68
C VAL A 19 1.94 10.98 7.28
N ASP A 20 2.65 9.87 7.40
CA ASP A 20 4.03 9.75 6.92
C ASP A 20 4.03 9.30 5.45
N ALA A 21 3.71 10.23 4.55
CA ALA A 21 3.54 9.93 3.14
C ALA A 21 4.86 9.43 2.50
N GLU A 22 6.00 9.98 2.91
CA GLU A 22 7.32 9.61 2.39
C GLU A 22 7.66 8.15 2.67
N HIS A 23 7.49 7.69 3.92
CA HIS A 23 7.72 6.29 4.25
C HIS A 23 6.70 5.36 3.58
N LEU A 24 5.44 5.79 3.38
CA LEU A 24 4.45 4.99 2.66
C LEU A 24 4.81 4.83 1.17
N PHE A 25 5.27 5.88 0.50
CA PHE A 25 5.77 5.78 -0.87
C PHE A 25 7.03 4.90 -0.96
N SER A 26 7.94 5.05 0.00
CA SER A 26 9.15 4.22 0.09
C SER A 26 8.82 2.74 0.27
N LEU A 27 7.86 2.41 1.16
CA LEU A 27 7.38 1.05 1.34
C LEU A 27 6.75 0.49 0.06
N GLY A 28 5.97 1.31 -0.65
CA GLY A 28 5.44 0.97 -1.96
C GLY A 28 6.52 0.60 -2.98
N ALA A 29 7.61 1.36 -3.01
CA ALA A 29 8.76 1.10 -3.89
C ALA A 29 9.48 -0.20 -3.52
N VAL A 30 9.72 -0.45 -2.23
CA VAL A 30 10.31 -1.72 -1.75
C VAL A 30 9.46 -2.91 -2.16
N CYS A 31 8.13 -2.83 -2.00
CA CYS A 31 7.24 -3.90 -2.45
C CYS A 31 7.35 -4.20 -3.96
N GLN A 32 7.57 -3.18 -4.80
CA GLN A 32 7.77 -3.37 -6.24
C GLN A 32 9.12 -4.02 -6.55
N GLN A 33 10.17 -3.59 -5.87
CA GLN A 33 11.52 -4.14 -6.03
C GLN A 33 11.56 -5.62 -5.65
N GLU A 34 11.03 -5.98 -4.48
CA GLU A 34 10.97 -7.37 -4.00
C GLU A 34 10.09 -8.25 -4.90
N ALA A 35 8.97 -7.72 -5.39
CA ALA A 35 8.13 -8.42 -6.37
C ALA A 35 8.91 -8.71 -7.67
N GLY A 36 9.73 -7.76 -8.13
CA GLY A 36 10.59 -7.93 -9.29
C GLY A 36 11.67 -8.99 -9.08
N ALA A 37 12.35 -8.95 -7.93
CA ALA A 37 13.38 -9.92 -7.57
C ALA A 37 12.83 -11.36 -7.58
N LEU A 38 11.67 -11.57 -6.98
CA LEU A 38 10.98 -12.87 -6.96
C LEU A 38 10.54 -13.35 -8.35
N SER A 39 10.26 -12.45 -9.30
CA SER A 39 9.94 -12.84 -10.68
C SER A 39 11.18 -13.23 -11.50
N THR A 40 12.38 -12.79 -11.10
CA THR A 40 13.64 -13.06 -11.82
C THR A 40 14.39 -14.30 -11.32
N GLY A 41 14.18 -14.69 -10.07
CA GLY A 41 14.84 -15.84 -9.46
C GLY A 41 14.09 -17.15 -9.70
N ARG A 42 13.98 -17.61 -10.97
CA ARG A 42 13.43 -18.95 -11.23
C ARG A 42 14.57 -19.97 -11.15
N PRO A 43 14.59 -20.88 -10.16
CA PRO A 43 15.59 -21.93 -10.15
C PRO A 43 15.37 -22.83 -11.37
N GLU A 44 16.39 -22.92 -12.24
CA GLU A 44 16.40 -23.97 -13.26
C GLU A 44 16.36 -25.33 -12.55
N PRO A 45 15.47 -26.24 -12.96
CA PRO A 45 15.44 -27.57 -12.36
C PRO A 45 16.82 -28.21 -12.60
N PRO A 46 17.42 -28.84 -11.56
CA PRO A 46 18.72 -29.46 -11.73
C PRO A 46 18.64 -30.52 -12.82
N ALA A 47 19.50 -30.40 -13.84
CA ALA A 47 19.57 -31.32 -14.96
C ALA A 47 20.14 -32.67 -14.49
N GLY A 48 19.28 -33.66 -14.30
CA GLY A 48 19.65 -35.05 -14.05
C GLY A 48 19.18 -35.97 -15.19
N PRO A 49 19.76 -37.18 -15.35
CA PRO A 49 19.31 -38.14 -16.35
C PRO A 49 17.81 -38.44 -16.18
N ILE A 50 17.08 -38.44 -17.28
CA ILE A 50 15.61 -38.64 -17.37
C ILE A 50 15.12 -39.97 -16.76
N PHE A 51 16.05 -40.91 -16.49
CA PHE A 51 15.79 -42.23 -15.92
C PHE A 51 15.90 -42.31 -14.39
N GLN A 52 16.25 -41.20 -13.70
CA GLN A 52 16.22 -41.20 -12.24
C GLN A 52 14.78 -41.05 -11.74
N ALA A 53 14.35 -41.96 -10.87
CA ALA A 53 13.00 -41.99 -10.28
C ALA A 53 12.62 -40.67 -9.57
N THR A 54 13.61 -39.85 -9.20
CA THR A 54 13.43 -38.57 -8.51
C THR A 54 13.27 -37.38 -9.45
N THR A 55 13.56 -37.49 -10.74
CA THR A 55 13.50 -36.36 -11.70
C THR A 55 12.09 -35.79 -11.81
N GLY A 56 11.05 -36.64 -11.82
CA GLY A 56 9.65 -36.21 -11.81
C GLY A 56 9.30 -35.42 -10.54
N ALA A 57 9.65 -35.97 -9.37
CA ALA A 57 9.40 -35.31 -8.08
C ALA A 57 10.13 -33.96 -7.94
N VAL A 58 11.37 -33.86 -8.42
CA VAL A 58 12.15 -32.61 -8.42
C VAL A 58 11.53 -31.57 -9.35
N SER A 59 11.06 -31.97 -10.53
CA SER A 59 10.35 -31.09 -11.47
C SER A 59 9.05 -30.55 -10.86
N ASP A 60 8.27 -31.41 -10.19
CA ASP A 60 7.03 -31.01 -9.54
C ASP A 60 7.27 -30.01 -8.40
N VAL A 61 8.28 -30.25 -7.56
CA VAL A 61 8.68 -29.32 -6.49
C VAL A 61 9.16 -27.99 -7.06
N SER A 62 9.98 -28.00 -8.13
CA SER A 62 10.43 -26.78 -8.81
C SER A 62 9.24 -25.98 -9.39
N ALA A 63 8.26 -26.67 -9.99
CA ALA A 63 7.04 -26.03 -10.50
C ALA A 63 6.16 -25.48 -9.36
N MET A 64 6.07 -26.17 -8.23
CA MET A 64 5.37 -25.67 -7.03
C MET A 64 6.05 -24.43 -6.45
N ALA A 65 7.38 -24.43 -6.33
CA ALA A 65 8.15 -23.28 -5.88
C ALA A 65 7.94 -22.06 -6.80
N SER A 66 8.07 -22.26 -8.12
CA SER A 66 7.83 -21.20 -9.12
C SER A 66 6.41 -20.60 -9.00
N ARG A 67 5.40 -21.44 -8.74
CA ARG A 67 4.01 -20.97 -8.53
C ARG A 67 3.89 -20.14 -7.25
N ALA A 68 4.52 -20.57 -6.16
CA ALA A 68 4.49 -19.85 -4.90
C ALA A 68 5.18 -18.49 -5.00
N GLU A 69 6.37 -18.42 -5.61
CA GLU A 69 7.11 -17.18 -5.88
C GLU A 69 6.27 -16.18 -6.68
N ASN A 70 5.58 -16.65 -7.71
CA ASN A 70 4.69 -15.80 -8.50
C ASN A 70 3.52 -15.23 -7.67
N LEU A 71 2.89 -16.05 -6.82
CA LEU A 71 1.80 -15.59 -5.94
C LEU A 71 2.30 -14.53 -4.94
N ILE A 72 3.48 -14.72 -4.36
CA ILE A 72 4.09 -13.76 -3.44
C ILE A 72 4.42 -12.45 -4.17
N SER A 73 5.03 -12.52 -5.36
CA SER A 73 5.33 -11.36 -6.21
C SER A 73 4.06 -10.55 -6.52
N VAL A 74 2.98 -11.22 -6.94
CA VAL A 74 1.69 -10.56 -7.18
C VAL A 74 1.16 -9.88 -5.92
N ARG A 75 1.22 -10.55 -4.77
CA ARG A 75 0.72 -9.99 -3.51
C ARG A 75 1.52 -8.76 -3.07
N LEU A 76 2.84 -8.79 -3.21
CA LEU A 76 3.70 -7.64 -2.93
C LEU A 76 3.36 -6.46 -3.84
N ARG A 77 3.20 -6.68 -5.15
CA ARG A 77 2.82 -5.64 -6.11
C ARG A 77 1.47 -5.01 -5.77
N THR A 78 0.46 -5.82 -5.46
CA THR A 78 -0.88 -5.33 -5.08
C THR A 78 -0.83 -4.53 -3.78
N THR A 79 -0.06 -5.01 -2.80
CA THR A 79 0.09 -4.32 -1.51
C THR A 79 0.79 -2.98 -1.68
N GLY A 80 1.92 -2.93 -2.40
CA GLY A 80 2.62 -1.69 -2.69
C GLY A 80 1.74 -0.69 -3.43
N HIS A 81 0.96 -1.12 -4.42
CA HIS A 81 0.02 -0.24 -5.12
C HIS A 81 -1.08 0.31 -4.19
N ALA A 82 -1.62 -0.52 -3.30
CA ALA A 82 -2.64 -0.08 -2.35
C ALA A 82 -2.09 0.96 -1.36
N VAL A 83 -0.87 0.75 -0.86
CA VAL A 83 -0.17 1.68 0.03
C VAL A 83 0.06 3.03 -0.66
N VAL A 84 0.63 3.03 -1.86
CA VAL A 84 0.86 4.25 -2.65
C VAL A 84 -0.46 4.99 -2.91
N LYS A 85 -1.51 4.26 -3.30
CA LYS A 85 -2.83 4.84 -3.55
C LYS A 85 -3.43 5.47 -2.29
N ALA A 86 -3.26 4.84 -1.13
CA ALA A 86 -3.70 5.39 0.13
C ALA A 86 -2.90 6.66 0.51
N ALA A 87 -1.58 6.62 0.38
CA ALA A 87 -0.71 7.77 0.62
C ALA A 87 -1.08 8.96 -0.26
N THR A 88 -1.29 8.76 -1.57
CA THR A 88 -1.73 9.82 -2.49
C THR A 88 -3.05 10.44 -2.05
N ARG A 89 -4.05 9.62 -1.66
CA ARG A 89 -5.35 10.14 -1.20
C ARG A 89 -5.23 10.98 0.06
N LEU A 90 -4.34 10.60 0.96
CA LEU A 90 -4.10 11.33 2.19
C LEU A 90 -3.44 12.69 1.91
N VAL A 91 -2.41 12.73 1.08
CA VAL A 91 -1.75 13.99 0.65
C VAL A 91 -2.76 14.93 -0.01
N MET A 92 -3.56 14.44 -0.97
CA MET A 92 -4.56 15.27 -1.63
C MET A 92 -5.66 15.78 -0.67
N SER A 93 -6.00 14.99 0.35
CA SER A 93 -6.96 15.40 1.38
C SER A 93 -6.39 16.49 2.29
N ASP A 94 -5.10 16.41 2.61
CA ASP A 94 -4.42 17.39 3.45
C ASP A 94 -4.28 18.72 2.69
N ASP A 95 -3.83 18.70 1.43
CA ASP A 95 -3.74 19.90 0.58
C ASP A 95 -5.11 20.58 0.43
N GLY A 96 -6.14 19.82 0.06
CA GLY A 96 -7.50 20.36 -0.09
C GLY A 96 -8.13 20.83 1.23
N SER A 97 -7.65 20.37 2.38
CA SER A 97 -8.07 20.90 3.69
C SER A 97 -7.35 22.20 4.03
N ARG A 98 -6.07 22.29 3.69
CA ARG A 98 -5.26 23.51 3.84
C ARG A 98 -5.81 24.65 2.98
N ASP A 99 -6.09 24.40 1.70
CA ASP A 99 -6.65 25.41 0.79
C ASP A 99 -7.99 25.97 1.30
N ARG A 100 -8.87 25.10 1.84
CA ARG A 100 -10.15 25.52 2.43
C ARG A 100 -9.95 26.36 3.69
N MET A 101 -8.96 26.04 4.52
CA MET A 101 -8.63 26.85 5.70
C MET A 101 -8.05 28.21 5.32
N GLU A 102 -7.18 28.27 4.31
CA GLU A 102 -6.63 29.53 3.78
C GLU A 102 -7.74 30.41 3.21
N ALA A 103 -8.68 29.85 2.44
CA ALA A 103 -9.83 30.58 1.90
C ALA A 103 -10.74 31.16 3.00
N VAL A 104 -11.07 30.36 4.02
CA VAL A 104 -11.88 30.83 5.16
C VAL A 104 -11.13 31.89 5.97
N GLY A 105 -9.82 31.73 6.17
CA GLY A 105 -8.99 32.73 6.85
C GLY A 105 -8.93 34.06 6.10
N ALA A 106 -8.80 34.02 4.77
CA ALA A 106 -8.80 35.19 3.90
C ALA A 106 -10.17 35.91 3.89
N GLU A 107 -11.29 35.18 3.83
CA GLU A 107 -12.62 35.77 3.96
C GLU A 107 -12.86 36.40 5.34
N ALA A 108 -12.38 35.77 6.42
CA ALA A 108 -12.52 36.28 7.78
C ALA A 108 -11.68 37.54 8.08
N THR A 109 -10.63 37.81 7.29
CA THR A 109 -9.79 39.02 7.42
C THR A 109 -10.20 40.16 6.49
N ALA A 110 -11.15 39.90 5.59
CA ALA A 110 -11.68 40.89 4.64
C ALA A 110 -12.92 41.65 5.18
N ILE A 111 -13.32 41.41 6.44
CA ILE A 111 -14.42 42.06 7.17
C ILE A 111 -13.83 42.93 8.28
#